data_AF-A0A7V6SJN3-F1
#
_entry.id   AF-A0A7V6SJN3-F1
#
_cell.length_a   1.000
_cell.length_b   1.000
_cell.length_c   1.000
_cell.angle_alpha   90.00
_cell.angle_beta   90.00
_cell.angle_gamma   90.00
#
_symmetry.space_group_name_H-M   'P 1'
#
loop_
_entity.id
_entity.type
_entity.pdbx_description
1 polymer ?
#
loop_
_entity_poly.entity_id
_entity_poly.type
_entity_poly.pdbx_seq_one_letter_code
_entity_poly.pdbx_strand_id
1 'polypeptide(L)'
;ARVGRRGAVYARSGRYNVTRSAFRRDFTPLDHDCDCYTCTGYTRAYLHHLFRAHEPLGGVLVTIHNEHFTVGLVDRLRAAIEEGTFPEVAEDILARFYRS
;
A
#
# COMPACT_ATOMS: atom_id res chain seq x y z
N ALA A 1 1.94 1.99 10.69
CA ALA A 1 2.56 3.33 10.81
C ALA A 1 4.10 3.39 10.77
N ARG A 2 4.88 2.58 11.53
CA ARG A 2 6.36 2.77 11.67
C ARG A 2 7.15 2.62 10.36
N VAL A 3 6.77 1.66 9.51
CA VAL A 3 7.46 1.38 8.24
C VAL A 3 7.16 2.42 7.16
N GLY A 4 6.01 3.09 7.22
CA GLY A 4 5.62 4.13 6.27
C GLY A 4 6.54 5.35 6.34
N ARG A 5 7.06 5.68 7.54
CA ARG A 5 8.06 6.73 7.74
C ARG A 5 9.40 6.47 7.03
N ARG A 6 9.65 5.23 6.58
CA ARG A 6 10.83 4.83 5.80
C ARG A 6 10.51 4.59 4.32
N GLY A 7 9.32 4.97 3.87
CA GLY A 7 8.87 4.81 2.47
C GLY A 7 8.39 3.42 2.10
N ALA A 8 8.21 2.51 3.07
CA ALA A 8 7.66 1.18 2.78
C ALA A 8 6.14 1.25 2.59
N VAL A 9 5.68 0.73 1.46
CA VAL A 9 4.29 0.73 1.02
C VAL A 9 3.81 -0.71 0.91
N TYR A 10 2.63 -1.01 1.45
CA TYR A 10 1.93 -2.27 1.23
C TYR A 10 0.98 -2.14 0.04
N ALA A 11 1.00 -3.10 -0.86
CA ALA A 11 0.05 -3.22 -1.97
C ALA A 11 -0.43 -4.68 -2.06
N ARG A 12 -1.49 -4.92 -2.83
CA ARG A 12 -2.02 -6.29 -3.04
C ARG A 12 -0.99 -7.23 -3.66
N SER A 13 -0.08 -6.69 -4.48
CA SER A 13 1.00 -7.40 -5.15
C SER A 13 2.29 -7.51 -4.32
N GLY A 14 2.24 -7.21 -3.02
CA GLY A 14 3.38 -7.27 -2.12
C GLY A 14 3.83 -5.92 -1.59
N ARG A 15 5.02 -5.91 -0.97
CA ARG A 15 5.60 -4.73 -0.34
C ARG A 15 6.72 -4.14 -1.18
N TYR A 16 6.74 -2.82 -1.33
CA TYR A 16 7.83 -2.12 -1.99
C TYR A 16 8.24 -0.86 -1.23
N ASN A 17 9.34 -0.22 -1.65
CA ASN A 17 9.77 1.07 -1.13
C ASN A 17 9.61 2.16 -2.19
N VAL A 18 8.83 3.20 -1.90
CA VAL A 18 8.57 4.32 -2.83
C VAL A 18 9.82 5.18 -3.09
N THR A 19 10.87 5.01 -2.28
CA THR A 19 12.18 5.66 -2.49
C THR A 19 13.00 5.05 -3.64
N ARG A 20 12.58 3.92 -4.22
CA ARG A 20 13.25 3.33 -5.40
C ARG A 20 13.25 4.33 -6.57
N SER A 21 14.36 4.39 -7.30
CA SER A 21 14.56 5.31 -8.43
C SER A 21 13.56 5.12 -9.56
N ALA A 22 13.03 3.89 -9.74
CA ALA A 22 11.99 3.58 -10.72
C ALA A 22 10.73 4.47 -10.55
N PHE A 23 10.42 4.91 -9.33
CA PHE A 23 9.24 5.72 -9.06
C PHE A 23 9.43 7.22 -9.28
N ARG A 24 10.64 7.68 -9.63
CA ARG A 24 10.95 9.11 -9.78
C ARG A 24 10.05 9.84 -10.80
N ARG A 25 9.58 9.13 -11.82
CA ARG A 25 8.68 9.65 -12.87
C ARG A 25 7.43 8.78 -13.04
N ASP A 26 7.08 8.04 -12.00
CA ASP A 26 5.87 7.23 -11.99
C ASP A 26 4.69 8.08 -11.49
N PHE A 27 3.86 8.57 -12.41
CA PHE A 27 2.72 9.43 -12.12
C PHE A 27 1.43 8.64 -11.80
N THR A 28 1.53 7.35 -11.51
CA THR A 28 0.40 6.55 -11.02
C THR A 28 0.24 6.64 -9.50
N PRO A 29 -0.93 6.28 -8.93
CA PRO A 29 -1.10 6.14 -7.49
C PRO A 29 -0.21 5.03 -6.91
N LEU A 30 -0.14 4.94 -5.57
CA LEU A 30 0.59 3.86 -4.89
C LEU A 30 -0.01 2.49 -5.27
N ASP A 31 -1.34 2.38 -5.27
CA ASP A 31 -2.09 1.21 -5.70
C ASP A 31 -3.32 1.69 -6.50
N HIS A 32 -3.55 1.09 -7.67
CA HIS A 32 -4.65 1.46 -8.56
C HIS A 32 -6.01 1.02 -8.03
N ASP A 33 -6.03 0.00 -7.18
CA ASP A 33 -7.25 -0.56 -6.61
C ASP A 33 -7.53 0.04 -5.21
N CYS A 34 -6.85 1.12 -4.82
CA CYS A 34 -6.98 1.74 -3.50
C CYS A 34 -7.64 3.12 -3.62
N ASP A 35 -8.68 3.33 -2.82
CA ASP A 35 -9.51 4.54 -2.75
C ASP A 35 -9.15 5.46 -1.56
N CYS A 36 -8.06 5.17 -0.84
CA CYS A 36 -7.62 6.03 0.26
C CYS A 36 -7.24 7.45 -0.21
N TYR A 37 -7.22 8.40 0.73
CA TYR A 37 -6.83 9.80 0.47
C TYR A 37 -5.50 9.94 -0.28
N THR A 38 -4.51 9.09 0.01
CA THR A 38 -3.22 9.15 -0.65
C THR A 38 -3.29 8.71 -2.11
N CYS A 39 -4.00 7.61 -2.41
CA CYS A 39 -4.09 7.06 -3.77
C CYS A 39 -5.00 7.89 -4.68
N THR A 40 -5.98 8.59 -4.12
CA THR A 40 -6.88 9.46 -4.89
C THR A 40 -6.28 10.84 -5.18
N GLY A 41 -5.37 11.33 -4.34
CA GLY A 41 -4.81 12.68 -4.45
C GLY A 41 -3.36 12.79 -4.93
N TYR A 42 -2.57 11.71 -4.87
CA TYR A 42 -1.12 11.80 -5.04
C TYR A 42 -0.51 10.67 -5.86
N THR A 43 0.64 10.95 -6.46
CA THR A 43 1.36 10.01 -7.32
C THR A 43 2.59 9.43 -6.63
N ARG A 44 3.04 8.26 -7.07
CA ARG A 44 4.31 7.64 -6.63
C ARG A 44 5.50 8.58 -6.81
N ALA A 45 5.54 9.34 -7.90
CA ALA A 45 6.58 10.35 -8.15
C ALA A 45 6.57 11.45 -7.10
N TYR A 46 5.39 11.95 -6.70
CA TYR A 46 5.29 12.94 -5.65
C TYR A 46 5.74 12.39 -4.30
N LEU A 47 5.29 11.18 -3.94
CA LEU A 47 5.74 10.52 -2.71
C LEU A 47 7.26 10.29 -2.72
N HIS A 48 7.82 9.81 -3.84
CA HIS A 48 9.26 9.66 -4.02
C HIS A 48 10.00 10.98 -3.78
N HIS A 49 9.50 12.08 -4.36
CA HIS A 49 10.05 13.41 -4.15
C HIS A 49 10.03 13.82 -2.67
N LEU A 50 8.90 13.66 -1.96
CA LEU A 50 8.81 14.01 -0.53
C LEU A 50 9.84 13.26 0.32
N PHE A 51 10.04 11.96 0.08
CA PHE A 51 11.07 11.20 0.79
C PHE A 51 12.50 11.66 0.43
N ARG A 52 12.76 12.05 -0.82
CA ARG A 52 14.06 12.61 -1.21
C ARG A 52 14.31 13.98 -0.59
N ALA A 53 13.26 14.79 -0.46
CA ALA A 53 13.28 16.10 0.18
C ALA A 53 13.29 16.04 1.72
N HIS A 54 13.19 14.84 2.32
CA HIS A 54 13.09 14.64 3.77
C HIS A 54 11.86 15.32 4.40
N GLU A 55 10.78 15.43 3.62
CA GLU A 55 9.53 16.05 4.04
C GLU A 55 8.68 15.08 4.89
N PRO A 56 8.26 15.47 6.11
CA PRO A 56 7.47 14.60 6.99
C PRO A 56 6.14 14.14 6.37
N LEU A 57 5.57 14.95 5.48
CA LEU A 57 4.32 14.65 4.78
C LEU A 57 4.39 13.30 4.03
N GLY A 58 5.54 12.92 3.49
CA GLY A 58 5.70 11.63 2.80
C GLY A 58 5.40 10.45 3.73
N GLY A 59 5.86 10.53 4.98
CA GLY A 59 5.58 9.51 5.99
C GLY A 59 4.12 9.47 6.43
N VAL A 60 3.45 10.63 6.48
CA VAL A 60 2.01 10.74 6.80
C VAL A 60 1.17 10.08 5.70
N LEU A 61 1.40 10.45 4.44
CA LEU A 61 0.66 9.93 3.30
C LEU A 61 0.84 8.41 3.13
N VAL A 62 2.06 7.90 3.28
CA VAL A 62 2.29 6.44 3.25
C VAL A 62 1.65 5.74 4.45
N THR A 63 1.58 6.40 5.62
CA THR A 63 0.87 5.84 6.78
C THR A 63 -0.62 5.72 6.49
N ILE A 64 -1.26 6.76 5.97
CA ILE A 64 -2.69 6.74 5.59
C ILE A 64 -2.98 5.54 4.67
N HIS A 65 -2.18 5.38 3.60
CA HIS A 65 -2.32 4.25 2.68
C HIS A 65 -2.14 2.89 3.36
N ASN A 66 -1.10 2.74 4.17
CA ASN A 66 -0.79 1.46 4.81
C ASN A 66 -1.82 1.05 5.86
N GLU A 67 -2.37 2.01 6.62
CA GLU A 67 -3.46 1.72 7.56
C GLU A 67 -4.72 1.30 6.80
N HIS A 68 -5.07 2.02 5.73
CA HIS A 68 -6.20 1.67 4.88
C HIS A 68 -6.09 0.26 4.29
N PHE A 69 -4.91 -0.08 3.74
CA PHE A 69 -4.62 -1.43 3.26
C PHE A 69 -4.81 -2.49 4.36
N THR A 70 -4.32 -2.23 5.57
CA THR A 70 -4.36 -3.19 6.67
C THR A 70 -5.80 -3.44 7.13
N VAL A 71 -6.59 -2.38 7.27
CA VAL A 71 -8.02 -2.49 7.62
C VAL A 71 -8.76 -3.28 6.55
N GLY A 72 -8.63 -2.89 5.27
CA GLY A 72 -9.30 -3.60 4.17
C GLY A 72 -8.88 -5.06 4.02
N LEU A 73 -7.62 -5.40 4.35
CA LEU A 73 -7.17 -6.79 4.41
C LEU A 73 -7.93 -7.57 5.49
N VAL A 74 -8.03 -7.02 6.70
CA VAL A 74 -8.73 -7.68 7.82
C VAL A 74 -10.22 -7.79 7.52
N ASP A 75 -10.84 -6.77 6.92
CA ASP A 75 -12.27 -6.81 6.55
C ASP A 75 -12.56 -7.94 5.56
N ARG A 76 -11.71 -8.10 4.53
CA ARG A 76 -11.84 -9.21 3.56
C ARG A 76 -11.68 -10.57 4.23
N LEU A 77 -10.75 -10.70 5.18
CA LEU A 77 -10.58 -11.95 5.94
C LEU A 77 -11.77 -12.24 6.84
N ARG A 78 -12.35 -11.22 7.49
CA ARG A 78 -13.55 -11.38 8.32
C ARG A 78 -14.76 -11.83 7.50
N ALA A 79 -15.01 -11.20 6.36
CA ALA A 79 -16.08 -11.61 5.45
C ALA A 79 -15.91 -13.08 5.01
N ALA A 80 -14.69 -13.50 4.67
CA ALA A 80 -14.41 -14.88 4.28
C ALA A 80 -14.65 -15.90 5.41
N ILE A 81 -14.45 -15.51 6.68
CA ILE A 81 -14.78 -16.35 7.84
C ILE A 81 -16.29 -16.51 7.96
N GLU A 82 -17.04 -15.41 7.82
CA GLU A 82 -18.51 -15.41 7.89
C GLU A 82 -19.15 -16.21 6.73
N GLU A 83 -18.53 -16.18 5.55
CA GLU A 83 -18.96 -16.91 4.35
C GLU A 83 -18.44 -18.36 4.29
N GLY A 84 -17.52 -18.75 5.17
CA GLY A 84 -16.91 -20.08 5.19
C GLY A 84 -15.87 -20.33 4.08
N THR A 85 -15.39 -19.28 3.41
CA THR A 85 -14.41 -19.33 2.30
C THR A 85 -13.02 -18.82 2.71
N PHE A 86 -12.72 -18.85 4.01
CA PHE A 86 -11.45 -18.33 4.54
C PHE A 86 -10.21 -18.97 3.93
N PRO A 87 -10.11 -20.32 3.81
CA PRO A 87 -8.92 -20.96 3.25
C PRO A 87 -8.57 -20.46 1.83
N GLU A 88 -9.56 -20.35 0.96
CA GLU A 88 -9.40 -19.93 -0.44
C GLU A 88 -8.99 -18.45 -0.53
N VAL A 89 -9.62 -17.59 0.28
CA VAL A 89 -9.31 -16.16 0.33
C VAL A 89 -7.92 -15.92 0.91
N ALA A 90 -7.53 -16.66 1.95
CA ALA A 90 -6.20 -16.56 2.55
C ALA A 90 -5.11 -17.02 1.55
N GLU A 91 -5.33 -18.12 0.85
CA GLU A 91 -4.41 -18.60 -0.19
C GLU A 91 -4.27 -17.57 -1.33
N ASP A 92 -5.37 -17.00 -1.84
CA ASP A 92 -5.34 -15.95 -2.87
C ASP A 92 -4.54 -14.72 -2.41
N ILE A 93 -4.77 -14.26 -1.18
CA ILE A 93 -4.05 -13.11 -0.61
C ILE A 93 -2.56 -13.40 -0.53
N LEU A 94 -2.15 -14.55 0.03
CA LEU A 94 -0.75 -14.91 0.17
C LEU A 94 -0.07 -15.10 -1.19
N ALA A 95 -0.74 -15.80 -2.11
CA ALA A 95 -0.24 -16.04 -3.46
C ALA A 95 -0.07 -14.75 -4.25
N ARG A 96 -0.92 -13.74 -4.07
CA ARG A 96 -0.74 -12.40 -4.68
C ARG A 96 0.37 -11.61 -4.00
N PHE A 97 0.44 -11.64 -2.68
CA PHE A 97 1.38 -10.83 -1.91
C PHE A 97 2.84 -11.29 -2.06
N TYR A 98 3.08 -12.59 -2.21
CA TYR A 98 4.42 -13.18 -2.36
C TYR A 98 4.78 -13.54 -3.81
N ARG A 99 4.01 -13.08 -4.81
CA ARG A 99 4.30 -13.36 -6.22
C ARG A 99 5.51 -12.60 -6.78
N SER A 100 6.15 -11.75 -5.97
CA SER A 100 7.22 -10.82 -6.33
C SER A 100 8.60 -11.26 -5.87
#